data_AF-A0A7V3X3K4-F1
#
_entry.id   AF-A0A7V3X3K4-F1
#
_cell.length_a   1.000
_cell.length_b   1.000
_cell.length_c   1.000
_cell.angle_alpha   90.00
_cell.angle_beta   90.00
_cell.angle_gamma   90.00
#
_symmetry.space_group_name_H-M   'P 1'
#
loop_
_entity.id
_entity.type
_entity.pdbx_description
1 polymer ?
#
loop_
_entity_poly.entity_id
_entity_poly.type
_entity_poly.pdbx_seq_one_letter_code
_entity_poly.pdbx_strand_id
1 'polypeptide(L)'
;MTKQSEFHDRMLSLGLARVSEAAALASAKLIGHGDEKAADQAAVDAMRTQLNMLDINGVIVIGEGERDEAPMLFIGEEVGTGNGPGVDIALDP
;
A
#
# COMPACT_ATOMS: atom_id res chain seq x y z
N MET A 1 -31.02 5.25 -12.66
CA MET A 1 -29.95 4.39 -13.24
C MET A 1 -28.67 4.69 -12.48
N THR A 2 -28.27 3.80 -11.59
CA THR A 2 -26.95 3.85 -10.95
C THR A 2 -25.91 3.66 -12.05
N LYS A 3 -25.09 4.69 -12.29
CA LYS A 3 -23.91 4.57 -13.15
C LYS A 3 -23.00 3.55 -12.47
N GLN A 4 -22.92 2.36 -13.04
CA GLN A 4 -21.91 1.38 -12.64
C GLN A 4 -20.57 2.04 -12.97
N SER A 5 -19.77 2.37 -11.95
CA SER A 5 -18.45 2.95 -12.17
C SER A 5 -17.63 1.92 -12.94
N GLU A 6 -17.22 2.24 -14.16
CA GLU A 6 -16.26 1.40 -14.87
C GLU A 6 -15.00 1.30 -13.99
N PHE A 7 -14.71 0.08 -13.53
CA PHE A 7 -13.50 -0.19 -12.79
C PHE A 7 -12.34 -0.10 -13.79
N HIS A 8 -11.60 1.00 -13.77
CA HIS A 8 -10.43 1.23 -14.63
C HIS A 8 -9.24 0.39 -14.16
N ASP A 9 -9.40 -0.94 -14.25
CA ASP A 9 -8.47 -1.97 -13.78
C ASP A 9 -7.02 -1.72 -14.22
N ARG A 10 -6.84 -1.28 -15.47
CA ARG A 10 -5.51 -1.07 -16.06
C ARG A 10 -4.71 0.03 -15.38
N MET A 11 -5.35 1.14 -15.00
CA MET A 11 -4.65 2.25 -14.34
C MET A 11 -4.32 1.88 -12.89
N LEU A 12 -5.24 1.23 -12.20
CA LEU A 12 -5.01 0.74 -10.85
C LEU A 12 -3.89 -0.31 -10.82
N SER A 13 -3.90 -1.27 -11.75
CA SER A 13 -2.87 -2.31 -11.88
C SER A 13 -1.47 -1.70 -12.04
N LEU A 14 -1.33 -0.69 -12.90
CA LEU A 14 -0.05 0.02 -13.06
C LEU A 14 0.32 0.82 -11.81
N GLY A 15 -0.66 1.40 -11.12
CA GLY A 15 -0.46 2.06 -9.84
C GLY A 15 0.08 1.11 -8.77
N LEU A 16 -0.52 -0.07 -8.63
CA LEU A 16 -0.09 -1.10 -7.68
C LEU A 16 1.31 -1.66 -8.03
N ALA A 17 1.62 -1.82 -9.31
CA ALA A 17 2.98 -2.17 -9.73
C ALA A 17 4.00 -1.14 -9.21
N ARG A 18 3.71 0.16 -9.38
CA ARG A 18 4.58 1.24 -8.86
C ARG A 18 4.70 1.27 -7.35
N VAL A 19 3.65 0.89 -6.63
CA VAL A 19 3.67 0.73 -5.17
C VAL A 19 4.71 -0.33 -4.78
N SER A 20 4.64 -1.51 -5.39
CA SER A 20 5.59 -2.59 -5.11
C SER A 20 7.03 -2.25 -5.55
N GLU A 21 7.21 -1.57 -6.67
CA GLU A 21 8.52 -1.09 -7.13
C GLU A 21 9.14 -0.11 -6.13
N ALA A 22 8.35 0.83 -5.60
CA ALA A 22 8.84 1.80 -4.63
C ALA A 22 9.27 1.15 -3.31
N ALA A 23 8.48 0.20 -2.80
CA ALA A 23 8.80 -0.56 -1.60
C ALA A 23 10.11 -1.34 -1.78
N ALA A 24 10.21 -2.11 -2.87
CA ALA A 24 11.41 -2.88 -3.21
C ALA A 24 12.66 -1.99 -3.37
N LEU A 25 12.54 -0.83 -4.03
CA LEU A 25 13.66 0.10 -4.19
C LEU A 25 14.08 0.76 -2.87
N ALA A 26 13.14 0.98 -1.94
CA ALA A 26 13.44 1.54 -0.64
C ALA A 26 14.20 0.55 0.25
N SER A 27 13.71 -0.69 0.35
CA SER A 27 14.37 -1.76 1.12
C SER A 27 15.67 -2.25 0.49
N ALA A 28 15.81 -2.19 -0.84
CA ALA A 28 17.01 -2.64 -1.55
C ALA A 28 18.31 -1.99 -1.08
N LYS A 29 18.25 -0.75 -0.57
CA LYS A 29 19.42 -0.03 -0.04
C LYS A 29 20.01 -0.67 1.22
N LEU A 30 19.21 -1.47 1.92
CA LEU A 30 19.55 -2.09 3.21
C LEU A 30 19.89 -3.58 3.06
N ILE A 31 19.91 -4.11 1.83
CA ILE A 31 20.35 -5.48 1.56
C ILE A 31 21.77 -5.69 2.13
N GLY A 32 21.94 -6.77 2.89
CA GLY A 32 23.22 -7.14 3.48
C GLY A 32 23.63 -6.34 4.74
N HIS A 33 22.79 -5.43 5.23
CA HIS A 33 23.10 -4.65 6.44
C HIS A 33 22.79 -5.39 7.75
N GLY A 34 22.01 -6.48 7.70
CA GLY A 34 21.61 -7.24 8.88
C GLY A 34 20.60 -6.52 9.77
N ASP A 35 19.97 -5.45 9.27
CA ASP A 35 18.96 -4.66 9.97
C ASP A 35 17.59 -4.84 9.30
N GLU A 36 16.91 -5.91 9.70
CA GLU A 36 15.58 -6.28 9.20
C GLU A 36 14.55 -5.17 9.44
N LYS A 37 14.54 -4.60 10.65
CA LYS A 37 13.57 -3.57 11.05
C LYS A 37 13.71 -2.30 10.23
N ALA A 38 14.95 -1.88 9.93
CA ALA A 38 15.17 -0.73 9.07
C ALA A 38 14.72 -1.00 7.62
N ALA A 39 14.94 -2.23 7.12
CA ALA A 39 14.55 -2.61 5.77
C ALA A 39 13.03 -2.65 5.60
N ASP A 40 12.36 -3.25 6.57
CA ASP A 40 10.91 -3.32 6.69
C ASP A 40 10.28 -1.92 6.77
N GLN A 41 10.76 -1.09 7.71
CA GLN A 41 10.28 0.29 7.85
C GLN A 41 10.42 1.10 6.56
N ALA A 42 11.54 0.93 5.84
CA ALA A 42 11.76 1.63 4.58
C ALA A 42 10.76 1.21 3.49
N ALA A 43 10.39 -0.07 3.44
CA ALA A 43 9.39 -0.59 2.52
C ALA A 43 7.97 -0.11 2.87
N VAL A 44 7.59 -0.23 4.16
CA VAL A 44 6.30 0.24 4.70
C VAL A 44 6.07 1.72 4.37
N ASP A 45 7.06 2.57 4.62
CA ASP A 45 6.97 4.01 4.39
C ASP A 45 6.75 4.34 2.90
N ALA A 46 7.51 3.67 2.03
CA ALA A 46 7.42 3.86 0.59
C ALA A 46 6.08 3.35 0.04
N MET A 47 5.64 2.17 0.47
CA MET A 47 4.38 1.56 0.08
C MET A 47 3.20 2.45 0.48
N ARG A 48 3.14 2.88 1.75
CA ARG A 48 2.09 3.78 2.25
C ARG A 48 2.03 5.09 1.47
N THR A 49 3.19 5.67 1.19
CA THR A 49 3.28 6.92 0.41
C THR A 49 2.72 6.74 -1.00
N GLN A 50 3.05 5.62 -1.68
CA GLN A 50 2.54 5.35 -3.02
C GLN A 50 1.04 5.03 -3.03
N LEU A 51 0.56 4.24 -2.07
CA LEU A 51 -0.87 3.91 -1.93
C LEU A 51 -1.71 5.17 -1.79
N ASN A 52 -1.27 6.14 -0.98
CA ASN A 52 -1.97 7.41 -0.77
C ASN A 52 -1.98 8.36 -1.98
N MET A 53 -1.27 8.02 -3.06
CA MET A 53 -1.37 8.75 -4.34
C MET A 53 -2.36 8.11 -5.32
N LEU A 54 -2.91 6.93 -5.01
CA LEU A 54 -3.85 6.24 -5.88
C LEU A 54 -5.28 6.74 -5.66
N ASP A 55 -6.03 6.89 -6.75
CA ASP A 55 -7.45 7.23 -6.75
C ASP A 55 -8.30 5.99 -6.41
N ILE A 56 -8.26 5.64 -5.13
CA ILE A 56 -9.01 4.54 -4.51
C ILE A 56 -9.56 4.96 -3.15
N ASN A 57 -10.62 4.29 -2.73
CA ASN A 57 -11.04 4.24 -1.34
C ASN A 57 -10.62 2.88 -0.77
N GLY A 58 -9.33 2.78 -0.43
CA GLY A 58 -8.70 1.53 -0.04
C GLY A 58 -8.81 1.25 1.45
N VAL A 59 -9.06 -0.01 1.82
CA VAL A 59 -9.02 -0.47 3.21
C VAL A 59 -8.06 -1.64 3.30
N ILE A 60 -7.12 -1.57 4.24
CA ILE A 60 -6.20 -2.68 4.49
C ILE A 60 -6.95 -3.78 5.25
N VAL A 61 -7.04 -4.96 4.65
CA VAL A 61 -7.65 -6.14 5.28
C VAL A 61 -6.61 -7.17 5.73
N ILE A 62 -5.39 -7.10 5.18
CA ILE A 62 -4.21 -7.85 5.60
C ILE A 62 -3.01 -6.90 5.49
N GLY A 63 -2.27 -6.69 6.58
CA GLY A 63 -1.09 -5.82 6.61
C GLY A 63 -0.14 -6.18 7.75
N GLU A 64 0.68 -5.23 8.19
CA GLU A 64 1.79 -5.42 9.15
C GLU A 64 1.36 -5.91 10.54
N GLY A 65 0.06 -5.81 10.85
CA GLY A 65 -0.51 -6.29 12.09
C GLY A 65 -1.75 -5.53 12.49
N GLU A 66 -2.16 -5.74 13.74
CA GLU A 66 -3.22 -4.96 14.38
C GLU A 66 -2.75 -3.52 14.63
N ARG A 67 -3.69 -2.58 14.77
CA ARG A 67 -3.39 -1.14 14.99
C ARG A 67 -2.50 -0.87 16.21
N ASP A 68 -2.56 -1.74 17.21
CA ASP A 68 -1.77 -1.61 18.44
C ASP A 68 -0.32 -2.11 18.26
N GLU A 69 -0.06 -2.89 17.21
CA GLU A 69 1.23 -3.54 16.93
C GLU A 69 1.99 -2.85 15.78
N ALA A 70 1.25 -2.32 14.79
CA ALA A 70 1.81 -1.65 13.63
C ALA A 70 1.37 -0.17 13.56
N PRO A 71 2.30 0.80 13.53
CA PRO A 71 1.97 2.22 13.45
C PRO A 71 1.44 2.64 12.07
N MET A 72 1.68 1.83 11.04
CA MET A 72 1.36 2.08 9.64
C MET A 72 1.03 0.76 8.94
N LEU A 73 0.18 0.84 7.93
CA LEU A 73 -0.34 -0.28 7.15
C LEU A 73 -1.03 -1.36 8.00
N PHE A 74 -1.73 -0.93 9.05
CA PHE A 74 -2.45 -1.83 9.96
C PHE A 74 -3.80 -2.25 9.41
N ILE A 75 -4.36 -3.35 9.94
CA ILE A 75 -5.68 -3.84 9.55
C ILE A 75 -6.77 -2.81 9.87
N GLY A 76 -7.51 -2.40 8.84
CA GLY A 76 -8.55 -1.37 8.90
C GLY A 76 -8.05 0.04 8.61
N GLU A 77 -6.78 0.24 8.27
CA GLU A 77 -6.31 1.55 7.82
C GLU A 77 -6.87 1.91 6.44
N GLU A 78 -7.36 3.15 6.32
CA GLU A 78 -7.84 3.73 5.06
C GLU A 78 -6.65 4.33 4.28
N VAL A 79 -6.54 3.99 3.00
CA VAL A 79 -5.47 4.44 2.11
C VAL A 79 -6.01 4.90 0.75
N GLY A 80 -5.23 5.73 0.06
CA GLY A 80 -5.61 6.34 -1.21
C GLY A 80 -6.16 7.76 -1.04
N THR A 81 -6.52 8.39 -2.16
CA THR A 81 -7.07 9.75 -2.15
C THR A 81 -8.52 9.82 -1.63
N GLY A 82 -9.17 8.66 -1.44
CA GLY A 82 -10.60 8.55 -1.13
C GLY A 82 -11.51 8.80 -2.32
N ASN A 83 -10.95 9.23 -3.46
CA ASN A 83 -11.68 9.46 -4.69
C ASN A 83 -11.47 8.26 -5.61
N GLY A 84 -12.35 7.27 -5.57
CA GLY A 84 -12.18 6.09 -6.41
C GLY A 84 -13.06 4.91 -6.03
N PRO A 85 -12.87 3.76 -6.68
CA PRO A 85 -13.55 2.53 -6.27
C PRO A 85 -13.12 2.12 -4.87
N GLY A 86 -14.06 1.50 -4.13
CA GLY A 86 -13.76 0.81 -2.89
C GLY A 86 -12.95 -0.45 -3.17
N VAL A 87 -11.83 -0.62 -2.48
CA VAL A 87 -10.95 -1.78 -2.65
C VAL A 87 -10.44 -2.28 -1.31
N ASP A 88 -10.47 -3.60 -1.12
CA ASP A 88 -9.82 -4.26 0.01
C ASP A 88 -8.39 -4.63 -0.40
N ILE A 89 -7.42 -4.31 0.46
CA ILE A 89 -5.99 -4.42 0.16
C ILE A 89 -5.33 -5.41 1.10
N ALA A 90 -4.57 -6.33 0.53
CA ALA A 90 -3.60 -7.16 1.24
C ALA A 90 -2.19 -6.74 0.83
N LEU A 91 -1.28 -6.64 1.78
CA LEU A 91 0.09 -6.19 1.55
C LEU A 91 1.12 -6.92 2.42
N ASP A 92 2.37 -6.87 1.96
CA ASP A 92 3.60 -7.38 2.59
C ASP A 92 4.77 -6.58 1.95
N PRO A 93 5.20 -5.47 2.57
CA PRO A 93 6.14 -4.48 2.02
C PRO A 93 7.58 -4.95 1.76
#